data_AF-A0AA36HLS2-F1
#
_entry.id   AF-A0AA36HLS2-F1
#
_cell.length_a   1.000
_cell.length_b   1.000
_cell.length_c   1.000
_cell.angle_alpha   90.00
_cell.angle_beta   90.00
_cell.angle_gamma   90.00
#
_symmetry.space_group_name_H-M   'P 1'
#
loop_
_entity.id
_entity.type
_entity.pdbx_description
1 polymer ?
#
loop_
_entity_poly.entity_id
_entity_poly.type
_entity_poly.pdbx_seq_one_letter_code
_entity_poly.pdbx_strand_id
1 'polypeptide(L)'
;MGSSNAVLLVYDVTNRKSFADLTLWLEEAQAHNCPLSRSEKSGSLPAVALCANKVDLGRRAVSRAEGEDFAQSHGMRYFETSAATGEQVTEAMNYLFEQAVNHHLEIGRKIAMAAG
;
A
#
# COMPACT_ATOMS: atom_id res chain seq x y z
N MET A 1 -10.17 11.71 -14.67
CA MET A 1 -9.12 10.70 -14.43
C MET A 1 -9.38 10.08 -13.07
N GLY A 2 -9.38 8.74 -12.98
CA GLY A 2 -9.80 8.04 -11.77
C GLY A 2 -8.79 8.23 -10.64
N SER A 3 -9.24 8.80 -9.52
CA SER A 3 -8.49 8.86 -8.27
C SER A 3 -8.60 7.51 -7.56
N SER A 4 -7.52 6.73 -7.51
CA SER A 4 -7.45 5.53 -6.69
C SER A 4 -7.54 5.90 -5.21
N ASN A 5 -8.36 5.19 -4.44
CA ASN A 5 -8.51 5.43 -3.00
C ASN A 5 -7.67 4.47 -2.14
N ALA A 6 -7.30 3.32 -2.71
CA ALA A 6 -6.54 2.26 -2.05
C ALA A 6 -5.67 1.53 -3.07
N VAL A 7 -4.47 1.12 -2.65
CA VAL A 7 -3.50 0.38 -3.47
C VAL A 7 -2.89 -0.76 -2.66
N LEU A 8 -2.84 -1.94 -3.29
CA LEU A 8 -2.15 -3.11 -2.78
C LEU A 8 -0.84 -3.27 -3.54
N LEU A 9 0.28 -3.08 -2.87
CA LEU A 9 1.61 -3.25 -3.42
C LEU A 9 2.18 -4.57 -2.90
N VAL A 10 2.60 -5.48 -3.79
CA VAL A 10 2.93 -6.86 -3.39
C VAL A 10 4.30 -7.24 -3.92
N TYR A 11 5.14 -7.84 -3.08
CA TYR A 11 6.38 -8.50 -3.49
C TYR A 11 6.44 -9.93 -2.95
N ASP A 12 7.33 -10.75 -3.49
CA ASP A 12 7.56 -12.13 -3.07
C ASP A 12 8.80 -12.17 -2.15
N VAL A 13 8.62 -12.61 -0.89
CA VAL A 13 9.71 -12.65 0.10
C VAL A 13 10.85 -13.58 -0.26
N THR A 14 10.62 -14.51 -1.20
CA THR A 14 11.63 -15.44 -1.72
C THR A 14 12.36 -14.89 -2.95
N ASN A 15 11.93 -13.74 -3.48
CA ASN A 15 12.49 -13.13 -4.69
C ASN A 15 12.91 -11.67 -4.45
N ARG A 16 14.21 -11.47 -4.17
CA ARG A 16 14.83 -10.16 -3.95
C ARG A 16 14.56 -9.15 -5.08
N LYS A 17 14.51 -9.62 -6.34
CA LYS A 17 14.25 -8.74 -7.48
C LYS A 17 12.85 -8.12 -7.40
N SER A 18 11.84 -8.89 -6.99
CA SER A 18 10.47 -8.36 -6.84
C SER A 18 10.37 -7.23 -5.80
N PHE A 19 11.24 -7.26 -4.77
CA PHE A 19 11.35 -6.19 -3.79
C PHE A 19 12.11 -4.98 -4.35
N ALA A 20 13.20 -5.20 -5.08
CA ALA A 20 13.95 -4.12 -5.73
C ALA A 20 13.10 -3.36 -6.77
N ASP A 21 12.22 -4.07 -7.47
CA ASP A 21 11.32 -3.48 -8.46
C ASP A 21 10.21 -2.60 -7.82
N LEU A 22 10.03 -2.62 -6.48
CA LEU A 22 9.03 -1.77 -5.79
C LEU A 22 9.28 -0.28 -6.03
N THR A 23 10.54 0.17 -6.01
CA THR A 23 10.86 1.59 -6.26
C THR A 23 10.43 2.03 -7.65
N LEU A 24 10.61 1.16 -8.67
CA LEU A 24 10.14 1.41 -10.03
C LEU A 24 8.61 1.57 -10.06
N TRP A 25 7.87 0.71 -9.36
CA TRP A 25 6.41 0.82 -9.29
C TRP A 25 5.94 2.12 -8.62
N LEU A 26 6.69 2.64 -7.63
CA LEU A 26 6.38 3.94 -7.02
C LEU A 26 6.60 5.10 -8.00
N GLU A 27 7.69 5.05 -8.77
CA GLU A 27 8.02 6.04 -9.80
C GLU A 27 6.99 6.04 -10.93
N GLU A 28 6.62 4.85 -11.43
CA GLU A 28 5.60 4.70 -12.47
C GLU A 28 4.23 5.20 -11.99
N ALA A 29 3.83 4.85 -10.76
CA ALA A 29 2.57 5.34 -10.20
C ALA A 29 2.55 6.87 -10.07
N GLN A 30 3.67 7.47 -9.67
CA GLN A 30 3.83 8.93 -9.64
C GLN A 30 3.72 9.55 -11.04
N ALA A 31 4.37 8.96 -12.05
CA ALA A 31 4.31 9.42 -13.44
C ALA A 31 2.89 9.38 -14.03
N HIS A 32 2.03 8.48 -13.53
CA HIS A 32 0.64 8.33 -13.96
C HIS A 32 -0.38 9.08 -13.08
N ASN A 33 0.03 10.10 -12.32
CA ASN A 33 -0.81 10.90 -11.41
C ASN A 33 -1.46 10.10 -10.27
N CYS A 34 -0.82 9.01 -9.83
CA CYS A 34 -1.21 8.22 -8.66
C CYS A 34 -0.05 8.20 -7.65
N PRO A 35 0.27 9.31 -6.98
CA PRO A 35 1.39 9.35 -6.03
C PRO A 35 1.13 8.37 -4.87
N LEU A 36 1.99 7.37 -4.73
CA LEU A 36 1.92 6.35 -3.67
C LEU A 36 2.85 6.67 -2.48
N SER A 37 3.69 7.70 -2.61
CA SER A 37 4.65 8.13 -1.61
C SER A 37 4.39 9.60 -1.21
N ARG A 38 4.59 9.91 0.07
CA ARG A 38 4.44 11.24 0.68
C ARG A 38 5.58 12.19 0.27
N SER A 39 5.76 12.43 -1.02
CA SER A 39 6.57 13.54 -1.52
C SER A 39 5.62 14.68 -1.90
N GLU A 40 5.28 15.46 -0.88
CA GLU A 40 4.62 16.77 -0.92
C GLU A 40 3.99 17.24 -2.24
N LYS A 41 2.65 17.23 -2.33
CA LYS A 41 1.81 18.43 -2.59
C LYS A 41 0.34 18.03 -2.85
N SER A 42 -0.50 18.47 -1.90
CA SER A 42 -1.92 18.82 -2.08
C SER A 42 -2.81 17.83 -2.84
N GLY A 43 -3.12 16.72 -2.17
CA GLY A 43 -4.19 15.79 -2.53
C GLY A 43 -4.27 14.72 -1.44
N SER A 44 -5.41 14.05 -1.28
CA SER A 44 -5.44 12.87 -0.44
C SER A 44 -4.78 11.70 -1.17
N LEU A 45 -3.73 11.17 -0.56
CA LEU A 45 -3.03 10.01 -1.07
C LEU A 45 -3.90 8.76 -0.87
N PRO A 46 -3.85 7.80 -1.80
CA PRO A 46 -4.47 6.50 -1.58
C PRO A 46 -3.85 5.84 -0.34
N ALA A 47 -4.63 5.04 0.36
CA ALA A 47 -4.07 4.14 1.35
C ALA A 47 -3.29 3.03 0.66
N VAL A 48 -2.04 2.81 1.07
CA VAL A 48 -1.19 1.77 0.48
C VAL A 48 -0.89 0.69 1.51
N ALA A 49 -1.16 -0.56 1.14
CA ALA A 49 -0.75 -1.75 1.88
C ALA A 49 0.38 -2.44 1.11
N LEU A 50 1.55 -2.55 1.74
CA LEU A 50 2.67 -3.34 1.26
C LEU A 50 2.55 -4.77 1.80
N CYS A 51 2.38 -5.72 0.91
CA CYS A 51 2.29 -7.14 1.24
C CYS A 51 3.58 -7.87 0.85
N ALA A 52 4.27 -8.35 1.87
CA ALA A 52 5.35 -9.32 1.76
C ALA A 52 4.73 -10.71 1.59
N ASN A 53 4.54 -11.16 0.35
CA ASN A 53 3.79 -12.37 0.04
C ASN A 53 4.67 -13.62 0.01
N LYS A 54 4.05 -14.79 0.16
CA LYS A 54 4.65 -16.13 0.17
C LYS A 54 5.49 -16.44 1.41
N VAL A 55 5.10 -15.91 2.56
CA VAL A 55 5.81 -16.14 3.83
C VAL A 55 5.81 -17.62 4.27
N ASP A 56 4.88 -18.41 3.76
CA ASP A 56 4.79 -19.86 3.97
C ASP A 56 6.02 -20.65 3.46
N LEU A 57 6.79 -20.10 2.52
CA LEU A 57 7.87 -20.83 1.86
C LEU A 57 9.18 -20.89 2.66
N GLY A 58 9.32 -20.12 3.75
CA GLY A 58 10.46 -20.13 4.70
C GLY A 58 11.83 -19.66 4.15
N ARG A 59 12.10 -19.81 2.86
CA ARG A 59 13.36 -19.44 2.18
C ARG A 59 13.41 -17.96 1.77
N ARG A 60 13.52 -17.07 2.75
CA ARG A 60 13.44 -15.62 2.50
C ARG A 60 14.73 -15.07 1.86
N ALA A 61 14.55 -14.25 0.83
CA ALA A 61 15.59 -13.41 0.22
C ALA A 61 15.50 -11.93 0.67
N VAL A 62 14.39 -11.57 1.29
CA VAL A 62 14.12 -10.24 1.89
C VAL A 62 13.73 -10.47 3.33
N SER A 63 14.33 -9.74 4.26
CA SER A 63 14.01 -9.88 5.69
C SER A 63 12.72 -9.13 6.04
N ARG A 64 12.08 -9.51 7.15
CA ARG A 64 10.89 -8.79 7.62
C ARG A 64 11.22 -7.35 7.97
N ALA A 65 12.33 -7.12 8.67
CA ALA A 65 12.81 -5.78 9.03
C ALA A 65 13.02 -4.90 7.80
N GLU A 66 13.64 -5.43 6.75
CA GLU A 66 13.84 -4.70 5.49
C GLU A 66 12.52 -4.29 4.82
N GLY A 67 11.51 -5.16 4.85
CA GLY A 67 10.17 -4.84 4.35
C GLY A 67 9.42 -3.81 5.21
N GLU A 68 9.53 -3.91 6.53
CA GLU A 68 8.94 -2.97 7.49
C GLU A 68 9.57 -1.58 7.36
N ASP A 69 10.90 -1.49 7.26
CA ASP A 69 11.64 -0.25 7.07
C ASP A 69 11.24 0.44 5.76
N PHE A 70 11.12 -0.32 4.66
CA PHE A 70 10.67 0.21 3.37
C PHE A 70 9.23 0.73 3.43
N ALA A 71 8.32 0.00 4.08
CA ALA A 71 6.95 0.45 4.24
C ALA A 71 6.88 1.75 5.06
N GLN A 72 7.65 1.81 6.17
CA GLN A 72 7.70 2.98 7.04
C GLN A 72 8.25 4.21 6.30
N SER A 73 9.34 4.06 5.54
CA SER A 73 9.96 5.18 4.82
C SER A 73 9.05 5.78 3.74
N HIS A 74 8.08 5.00 3.23
CA HIS A 74 7.12 5.44 2.22
C HIS A 74 5.72 5.72 2.77
N GLY A 75 5.51 5.56 4.08
CA GLY A 75 4.21 5.80 4.73
C GLY A 75 3.13 4.76 4.39
N MET A 76 3.54 3.52 4.15
CA MET A 76 2.67 2.38 3.81
C MET A 76 2.40 1.49 5.02
N ARG A 77 1.30 0.74 4.99
CA ARG A 77 1.04 -0.30 5.99
C ARG A 77 1.66 -1.62 5.54
N TYR A 78 2.49 -2.22 6.38
CA TYR A 78 3.13 -3.51 6.10
C TYR A 78 2.27 -4.70 6.54
N PHE A 79 2.23 -5.75 5.73
CA PHE A 79 1.61 -7.05 6.02
C PHE A 79 2.51 -8.20 5.55
N GLU A 80 2.59 -9.26 6.36
CA GLU A 80 3.21 -10.54 5.99
C GLU A 80 2.10 -11.45 5.48
N THR A 81 2.05 -11.73 4.18
CA THR A 81 0.93 -12.46 3.58
C THR A 81 1.34 -13.80 2.97
N SER A 82 0.39 -14.73 2.95
CA SER A 82 0.46 -15.90 2.08
C SER A 82 -0.87 -16.08 1.38
N ALA A 83 -0.86 -15.87 0.06
CA ALA A 83 -2.02 -16.20 -0.77
C ALA A 83 -2.33 -17.71 -0.77
N ALA A 84 -1.36 -18.58 -0.45
CA ALA A 84 -1.54 -20.02 -0.44
C ALA A 84 -2.24 -20.51 0.83
N THR A 85 -1.91 -19.94 2.00
CA THR A 85 -2.51 -20.34 3.28
C THR A 85 -3.65 -19.43 3.73
N GLY A 86 -3.77 -18.25 3.12
CA GLY A 86 -4.70 -17.20 3.54
C GLY A 86 -4.16 -16.29 4.64
N GLU A 87 -2.92 -16.51 5.11
CA GLU A 87 -2.31 -15.71 6.18
C GLU A 87 -2.32 -14.21 5.84
N GLN A 88 -2.94 -13.42 6.72
CA GLN A 88 -3.09 -11.95 6.69
C GLN A 88 -3.67 -11.35 5.40
N VAL A 89 -4.17 -12.17 4.45
CA VAL A 89 -4.77 -11.68 3.20
C VAL A 89 -6.04 -10.89 3.51
N THR A 90 -6.90 -11.41 4.39
CA THR A 90 -8.16 -10.76 4.78
C THR A 90 -7.90 -9.45 5.50
N GLU A 91 -6.91 -9.42 6.40
CA GLU A 91 -6.52 -8.25 7.18
C GLU A 91 -5.97 -7.14 6.29
N ALA A 92 -5.12 -7.48 5.31
CA ALA A 92 -4.63 -6.52 4.33
C ALA A 92 -5.78 -5.92 3.49
N MET A 93 -6.72 -6.75 3.05
CA MET A 93 -7.88 -6.31 2.28
C MET A 93 -8.82 -5.44 3.12
N ASN A 94 -9.14 -5.85 4.34
CA ASN A 94 -10.00 -5.09 5.26
C ASN A 94 -9.40 -3.71 5.55
N TYR A 95 -8.10 -3.64 5.82
CA TYR A 95 -7.41 -2.36 6.01
C TYR A 95 -7.61 -1.44 4.79
N LEU A 96 -7.40 -1.94 3.57
CA LEU A 96 -7.59 -1.12 2.37
C LEU A 96 -9.04 -0.66 2.20
N PHE A 97 -10.02 -1.53 2.44
CA PHE A 97 -11.44 -1.16 2.35
C PHE A 97 -11.83 -0.11 3.39
N GLU A 98 -11.42 -0.28 4.64
CA GLU A 98 -11.67 0.68 5.72
C GLU A 98 -11.09 2.05 5.38
N GLN A 99 -9.84 2.09 4.92
CA GLN A 99 -9.20 3.34 4.55
C GLN A 99 -9.88 4.00 3.34
N ALA A 100 -10.26 3.24 2.32
CA ALA A 100 -10.97 3.77 1.15
C ALA A 100 -12.33 4.39 1.54
N VAL A 101 -13.09 3.72 2.41
CA VAL A 101 -14.39 4.21 2.90
C VAL A 101 -14.19 5.45 3.76
N ASN A 102 -13.28 5.42 4.73
CA ASN A 102 -12.99 6.58 5.60
C ASN A 102 -12.58 7.79 4.78
N HIS A 103 -11.75 7.56 3.76
CA HIS A 103 -11.28 8.61 2.88
C HIS A 103 -12.43 9.26 2.09
N HIS A 104 -13.36 8.45 1.56
CA HIS A 104 -14.56 8.96 0.89
C HIS A 104 -15.47 9.76 1.85
N LEU A 105 -15.67 9.27 3.08
CA LEU A 105 -16.49 9.94 4.10
C LEU A 105 -15.91 11.29 4.53
N GLU A 106 -14.58 11.38 4.69
CA GLU A 106 -13.90 12.63 5.05
C GLU A 106 -14.07 13.71 3.98
N ILE A 107 -14.00 13.34 2.69
CA ILE A 107 -14.26 14.26 1.58
C ILE A 107 -15.69 14.79 1.67
N GLY A 108 -16.67 13.89 1.83
CA GLY A 108 -18.07 14.27 1.97
C GLY A 108 -18.31 15.24 3.13
N ARG A 109 -17.68 15.00 4.29
CA ARG A 109 -17.79 15.89 5.46
C ARG A 109 -17.20 17.28 5.21
N LYS A 110 -16.04 17.37 4.53
CA LYS A 110 -15.41 18.65 4.21
C LYS A 110 -16.26 19.49 3.25
N ILE A 111 -16.86 18.85 2.24
CA ILE A 111 -17.77 19.52 1.30
C ILE A 111 -19.00 20.06 2.05
N ALA A 112 -19.61 19.24 2.91
CA ALA A 112 -20.77 19.67 3.69
C ALA A 112 -20.48 20.87 4.61
N MET A 113 -19.31 20.92 5.26
CA MET A 113 -18.92 22.05 6.11
C MET A 113 -18.56 23.32 5.33
N ALA A 114 -18.15 23.23 4.06
CA ALA A 114 -17.82 24.41 3.24
C ALA A 114 -19.06 25.03 2.56
N ALA A 115 -20.18 24.31 2.52
CA ALA A 115 -21.42 24.72 1.87
C ALA A 115 -22.45 25.37 2.82
N GLY A 116 -22.14 25.44 4.12
CA GLY A 116 -22.95 26.12 5.15
C GLY A 116 -22.21 27.33 5.73
#